data_AF-A0A8H8U257-F1
#
_entry.id   AF-A0A8H8U257-F1
#
_cell.length_a   1.000
_cell.length_b   1.000
_cell.length_c   1.000
_cell.angle_alpha   90.00
_cell.angle_beta   90.00
_cell.angle_gamma   90.00
#
_symmetry.space_group_name_H-M   'P 1'
#
loop_
_entity.id
_entity.type
_entity.pdbx_description
1 polymer ?
#
loop_
_entity_poly.entity_id
_entity_poly.type
_entity_poly.pdbx_seq_one_letter_code
_entity_poly.pdbx_strand_id
1 'polypeptide(L)'
;MAFRSPSALNLASRTVHVKIYPTVRSFAERREVLRVLEQFGEVAMFRSFKYHPSMPVPNAFLTLFNTESAATKALNQSPIRYRLMPVSSEPDAPPLDSTVEESDASKQSPEDEKIFELHVSTTTFDHDKYLNSPASNPLHGPYQPVSPATSYIASSLDEVIPPSLWAPGLKDWETDGFRVTDRETPDSEALSQQGDLSLEGTGKASSNRRTSIEWKVSQRERKRLQMAIPEIMKGLRPMKEAYEKRQQSNTQASQNG
;
A
#
# COMPACT_ATOMS: atom_id res chain seq x y z
N MET A 1 29.98 13.78 3.60
CA MET A 1 29.78 12.34 3.31
C MET A 1 28.81 11.79 4.33
N ALA A 2 27.61 11.40 3.93
CA ALA A 2 26.64 10.81 4.86
C ALA A 2 27.07 9.38 5.18
N PHE A 3 27.31 9.09 6.46
CA PHE A 3 27.62 7.74 6.91
C PHE A 3 26.34 6.90 6.82
N ARG A 4 26.35 5.86 5.97
CA ARG A 4 25.28 4.87 5.93
C ARG A 4 25.31 4.04 7.21
N SER A 5 24.14 3.74 7.77
CA SER A 5 24.04 2.86 8.92
C SER A 5 24.54 1.46 8.56
N PRO A 6 25.28 0.76 9.45
CA PRO A 6 25.71 -0.62 9.20
C PRO A 6 24.52 -1.55 8.90
N SER A 7 23.38 -1.31 9.55
CA SER A 7 22.14 -2.05 9.29
C SER A 7 21.62 -1.82 7.86
N ALA A 8 21.66 -0.58 7.37
CA ALA A 8 21.22 -0.26 6.02
C ALA A 8 22.15 -0.82 4.94
N LEU A 9 23.46 -0.90 5.21
CA LEU A 9 24.41 -1.58 4.32
C LEU A 9 24.12 -3.07 4.20
N ASN A 10 23.82 -3.72 5.33
CA ASN A 10 23.45 -5.13 5.35
C ASN A 10 22.12 -5.40 4.60
N LEU A 11 21.14 -4.50 4.74
CA LEU A 11 19.90 -4.58 3.96
C LEU A 11 20.17 -4.36 2.47
N ALA A 12 21.04 -3.42 2.11
CA ALA A 12 21.37 -3.12 0.74
C ALA A 12 21.98 -4.33 0.01
N SER A 13 22.87 -5.11 0.66
CA SER A 13 23.49 -6.29 0.05
C SER A 13 22.51 -7.44 -0.20
N ARG A 14 21.39 -7.47 0.53
CA ARG A 14 20.32 -8.47 0.42
C ARG A 14 19.16 -8.04 -0.47
N THR A 15 19.08 -6.75 -0.80
CA THR A 15 18.05 -6.23 -1.69
C THR A 15 18.42 -6.38 -3.15
N VAL A 16 17.40 -6.70 -3.95
CA VAL A 16 17.52 -6.82 -5.40
C VAL A 16 16.32 -6.19 -6.09
N HIS A 17 16.54 -5.64 -7.28
CA HIS A 17 15.52 -5.02 -8.10
C HIS A 17 15.14 -6.02 -9.18
N VAL A 18 13.85 -6.33 -9.27
CA VAL A 18 13.34 -7.34 -10.18
C VAL A 18 12.44 -6.68 -11.19
N LYS A 19 12.80 -6.77 -12.46
CA LYS A 19 12.03 -6.25 -13.59
C LYS A 19 11.50 -7.41 -14.41
N ILE A 20 10.19 -7.41 -14.68
CA ILE A 20 9.51 -8.57 -15.24
C ILE A 20 8.91 -8.24 -16.60
N TYR A 21 9.13 -9.13 -17.56
CA TYR A 21 8.56 -9.04 -18.90
C TYR A 21 7.90 -10.37 -19.29
N PRO A 22 6.64 -10.38 -19.75
CA PRO A 22 5.69 -9.25 -19.82
C PRO A 22 5.16 -8.81 -18.44
N THR A 23 4.53 -7.64 -18.37
CA THR A 23 4.01 -7.07 -17.11
C THR A 23 2.97 -7.96 -16.44
N VAL A 24 3.17 -8.25 -15.16
CA VAL A 24 2.23 -9.02 -14.32
C VAL A 24 1.01 -8.18 -13.89
N ARG A 25 -0.16 -8.57 -14.37
CA ARG A 25 -1.45 -7.93 -14.12
C ARG A 25 -2.24 -8.65 -13.02
N SER A 26 -2.15 -9.97 -12.97
CA SER A 26 -2.89 -10.82 -12.02
C SER A 26 -2.14 -11.04 -10.71
N PHE A 27 -2.88 -11.40 -9.67
CA PHE A 27 -2.31 -11.82 -8.40
C PHE A 27 -1.64 -13.21 -8.50
N ALA A 28 -2.20 -14.12 -9.30
CA ALA A 28 -1.62 -15.45 -9.54
C ALA A 28 -0.22 -15.34 -10.16
N GLU A 29 -0.07 -14.50 -11.21
CA GLU A 29 1.21 -14.22 -11.85
C GLU A 29 2.25 -13.71 -10.82
N ARG A 30 1.85 -12.79 -9.93
CA ARG A 30 2.77 -12.23 -8.91
C ARG A 30 3.17 -13.25 -7.85
N ARG A 31 2.26 -14.14 -7.45
CA ARG A 31 2.57 -15.22 -6.51
C ARG A 31 3.58 -16.19 -7.12
N GLU A 32 3.47 -16.45 -8.42
CA GLU A 32 4.43 -17.32 -9.09
C GLU A 32 5.81 -16.68 -9.19
N VAL A 33 5.90 -15.37 -9.47
CA VAL A 33 7.16 -14.62 -9.36
C VAL A 33 7.79 -14.79 -7.99
N LEU A 34 7.00 -14.66 -6.92
CA LEU A 34 7.49 -14.82 -5.56
C LEU A 34 8.00 -16.25 -5.34
N ARG A 35 7.26 -17.27 -5.77
CA ARG A 35 7.69 -18.68 -5.68
C ARG A 35 9.00 -18.95 -6.41
N VAL A 36 9.16 -18.38 -7.62
CA VAL A 36 10.41 -18.50 -8.39
C VAL A 36 11.57 -17.85 -7.64
N LEU A 37 11.35 -16.70 -7.01
CA LEU A 37 12.38 -16.04 -6.21
C LEU A 37 12.69 -16.81 -4.91
N GLU A 38 11.69 -17.43 -4.28
CA GLU A 38 11.85 -18.26 -3.09
C GLU A 38 12.73 -19.50 -3.34
N GLN A 39 12.85 -19.97 -4.58
CA GLN A 39 13.77 -21.06 -4.94
C GLN A 39 15.24 -20.70 -4.69
N PHE A 40 15.59 -19.41 -4.70
CA PHE A 40 16.94 -18.93 -4.43
C PHE A 40 17.22 -18.75 -2.94
N GLY A 41 16.17 -18.56 -2.15
CA GLY A 41 16.22 -18.38 -0.71
C GLY A 41 14.98 -17.66 -0.18
N GLU A 42 14.86 -17.63 1.14
CA GLU A 42 13.74 -16.99 1.82
C GLU A 42 13.65 -15.48 1.51
N VAL A 43 12.48 -15.05 1.07
CA VAL A 43 12.18 -13.64 0.74
C VAL A 43 11.53 -12.99 1.94
N ALA A 44 12.24 -12.05 2.58
CA ALA A 44 11.73 -11.29 3.73
C ALA A 44 10.73 -10.21 3.30
N MET A 45 10.90 -9.63 2.11
CA MET A 45 10.02 -8.58 1.61
C MET A 45 9.88 -8.67 0.10
N PHE A 46 8.63 -8.62 -0.37
CA PHE A 46 8.31 -8.52 -1.80
C PHE A 46 7.37 -7.34 -2.04
N ARG A 47 7.90 -6.26 -2.62
CA ARG A 47 7.18 -5.00 -2.80
C ARG A 47 7.02 -4.66 -4.28
N SER A 48 5.81 -4.34 -4.71
CA SER A 48 5.53 -3.84 -6.06
C SER A 48 5.67 -2.33 -6.17
N PHE A 49 6.37 -1.85 -7.21
CA PHE A 49 6.46 -0.41 -7.51
C PHE A 49 5.22 0.15 -8.22
N LYS A 50 4.20 -0.68 -8.50
CA LYS A 50 2.93 -0.23 -9.11
C LYS A 50 2.24 0.91 -8.36
N TYR A 51 2.41 0.96 -7.04
CA TYR A 51 1.73 1.92 -6.15
C TYR A 51 2.68 2.95 -5.54
N HIS A 52 3.86 3.16 -6.13
CA HIS A 52 4.78 4.17 -5.64
C HIS A 52 4.17 5.58 -5.88
N PRO A 53 4.17 6.49 -4.87
CA PRO A 53 3.45 7.75 -4.94
C PRO A 53 3.97 8.70 -6.02
N SER A 54 5.29 8.72 -6.28
CA SER A 54 5.91 9.63 -7.24
C SER A 54 6.03 9.05 -8.65
N MET A 55 6.42 7.77 -8.76
CA MET A 55 6.73 7.10 -10.03
C MET A 55 6.24 5.65 -10.03
N PRO A 56 4.98 5.39 -10.42
CA PRO A 56 4.43 4.04 -10.44
C PRO A 56 5.02 3.23 -11.61
N VAL A 57 5.70 2.13 -11.28
CA VAL A 57 6.29 1.22 -12.27
C VAL A 57 5.68 -0.18 -12.09
N PRO A 58 4.74 -0.61 -12.96
CA PRO A 58 3.95 -1.82 -12.72
C PRO A 58 4.71 -3.12 -12.97
N ASN A 59 5.80 -3.07 -13.75
CA ASN A 59 6.64 -4.20 -14.13
C ASN A 59 7.91 -4.34 -13.27
N ALA A 60 8.02 -3.56 -12.19
CA ALA A 60 9.17 -3.57 -11.31
C ALA A 60 8.77 -3.91 -9.86
N PHE A 61 9.65 -4.66 -9.21
CA PHE A 61 9.52 -5.12 -7.84
C PHE A 61 10.83 -4.89 -7.09
N LEU A 62 10.71 -4.64 -5.80
CA LEU A 62 11.81 -4.63 -4.85
C LEU A 62 11.71 -5.90 -4.01
N THR A 63 12.78 -6.67 -3.97
CA THR A 63 12.82 -7.95 -3.29
C THR A 63 13.97 -7.96 -2.30
N LEU A 64 13.67 -8.21 -1.03
CA LEU A 64 14.66 -8.34 0.03
C LEU A 64 14.74 -9.81 0.43
N PHE A 65 15.92 -10.40 0.31
CA PHE A 65 16.19 -11.74 0.80
C PHE A 65 16.60 -11.70 2.27
N ASN A 66 16.39 -12.82 2.98
CA ASN A 66 16.88 -12.95 4.35
C ASN A 66 18.43 -13.03 4.39
N THR A 67 19.05 -13.60 3.35
CA THR A 67 20.52 -13.77 3.26
C THR A 67 21.11 -13.12 2.02
N GLU A 68 22.37 -12.66 2.12
CA GLU A 68 23.11 -12.06 1.00
C GLU A 68 23.50 -13.10 -0.07
N SER A 69 23.74 -14.34 0.35
CA SER A 69 24.02 -15.44 -0.58
C SER A 69 22.84 -15.72 -1.52
N ALA A 70 21.60 -15.62 -1.04
CA ALA A 70 20.42 -15.77 -1.89
C ALA A 70 20.31 -14.66 -2.94
N ALA A 71 20.54 -13.40 -2.52
CA ALA A 71 20.53 -12.24 -3.42
C ALA A 71 21.58 -12.36 -4.54
N THR A 72 22.80 -12.76 -4.19
CA THR A 72 23.89 -12.98 -5.16
C THR A 72 23.62 -14.15 -6.11
N LYS A 73 23.04 -15.26 -5.62
CA LYS A 73 22.59 -16.37 -6.48
C LYS A 73 21.53 -15.92 -7.50
N ALA A 74 20.53 -15.16 -7.05
CA ALA A 74 19.50 -14.63 -7.94
C ALA A 74 20.07 -13.66 -8.98
N LEU A 75 21.03 -12.81 -8.59
CA LEU A 75 21.76 -11.93 -9.53
C LEU A 75 22.54 -12.71 -10.58
N ASN A 76 23.24 -13.77 -10.17
CA ASN A 76 24.05 -14.59 -11.06
C ASN A 76 23.22 -15.43 -12.05
N GLN A 77 21.97 -15.76 -11.71
CA GLN A 77 21.05 -16.47 -12.61
C GLN A 77 20.18 -15.55 -13.48
N SER A 78 20.38 -14.23 -13.37
CA SER A 78 19.69 -13.26 -14.21
C SER A 78 20.14 -13.40 -15.67
N PRO A 79 19.23 -13.46 -16.67
CA PRO A 79 17.77 -13.44 -16.56
C PRO A 79 17.13 -14.83 -16.30
N ILE A 80 16.11 -14.86 -15.44
CA ILE A 80 15.37 -16.08 -15.08
C ILE A 80 14.11 -16.20 -15.94
N ARG A 81 13.90 -17.34 -16.59
CA ARG A 81 12.71 -17.59 -17.42
C ARG A 81 11.84 -18.66 -16.79
N TYR A 82 10.55 -18.38 -16.65
CA TYR A 82 9.58 -19.36 -16.16
C TYR A 82 8.28 -19.32 -16.97
N ARG A 83 7.54 -20.42 -16.91
CA ARG A 83 6.24 -20.57 -17.56
C ARG A 83 5.17 -20.64 -16.49
N LEU A 84 4.15 -19.81 -16.59
CA LEU A 84 2.99 -19.90 -15.72
C LEU A 84 2.03 -20.92 -16.33
N MET A 85 1.93 -22.11 -15.73
CA MET A 85 0.87 -23.04 -16.08
C MET A 85 -0.40 -22.67 -15.30
N PRO A 86 -1.54 -22.43 -15.97
CA PRO A 86 -2.79 -22.22 -15.26
C PRO A 86 -3.09 -23.49 -14.47
N VAL A 87 -3.20 -23.36 -13.16
CA VAL A 87 -3.62 -24.47 -12.28
C VAL A 87 -5.05 -24.80 -12.67
N SER A 88 -5.22 -25.89 -13.42
CA SER A 88 -6.49 -26.58 -13.54
C SER A 88 -6.96 -26.89 -12.13
N SER A 89 -8.09 -26.33 -11.72
CA SER A 89 -8.75 -26.73 -10.49
C SER A 89 -9.11 -28.22 -10.61
N GLU A 90 -8.32 -29.10 -10.02
CA GLU A 90 -8.78 -30.44 -9.66
C GLU A 90 -9.88 -30.26 -8.60
N PRO A 91 -11.12 -30.73 -8.85
CA PRO A 91 -12.10 -30.80 -7.79
C PRO A 91 -11.76 -32.01 -6.91
N ASP A 92 -11.49 -31.75 -5.64
CA ASP A 92 -11.61 -32.74 -4.57
C ASP A 92 -13.04 -33.32 -4.61
N ALA A 93 -13.18 -34.56 -5.09
CA ALA A 93 -14.35 -35.39 -4.85
C ALA A 93 -13.88 -36.84 -4.56
N PRO A 94 -14.47 -37.52 -3.56
CA PRO A 94 -14.02 -38.83 -3.09
C PRO A 94 -14.33 -39.95 -4.11
N PRO A 95 -13.66 -41.12 -4.01
CA PRO A 95 -13.72 -42.12 -5.07
C PRO A 95 -15.01 -42.92 -4.97
N LEU A 96 -15.87 -42.82 -5.99
CA LEU A 96 -16.90 -43.81 -6.26
C LEU A 96 -16.88 -44.19 -7.74
N ASP A 97 -16.34 -45.38 -7.93
CA ASP A 97 -16.43 -46.38 -8.98
C ASP A 97 -17.30 -46.12 -10.23
N SER A 98 -16.72 -46.55 -11.36
CA SER A 98 -17.36 -47.01 -12.60
C SER A 98 -17.98 -45.98 -13.56
N THR A 99 -17.34 -45.77 -14.72
CA THR A 99 -17.74 -46.35 -16.03
C THR A 99 -17.09 -45.55 -17.18
N VAL A 100 -16.48 -46.28 -18.10
CA VAL A 100 -15.78 -45.80 -19.31
C VAL A 100 -16.77 -45.17 -20.29
N GLU A 101 -16.63 -43.87 -20.56
CA GLU A 101 -17.11 -43.20 -21.77
C GLU A 101 -16.03 -42.21 -22.22
N GLU A 102 -15.33 -42.55 -23.30
CA GLU A 102 -14.52 -41.62 -24.08
C GLU A 102 -15.43 -40.54 -24.67
N SER A 103 -15.24 -39.28 -24.29
CA SER A 103 -15.51 -38.14 -25.19
C SER A 103 -14.91 -36.83 -24.65
N ASP A 104 -14.29 -36.11 -25.58
CA ASP A 104 -13.79 -34.73 -25.49
C ASP A 104 -12.61 -34.42 -24.56
N ALA A 105 -11.48 -35.04 -24.89
CA ALA A 105 -10.21 -34.31 -24.92
C ALA A 105 -10.25 -33.25 -26.03
N SER A 106 -11.00 -32.16 -25.85
CA SER A 106 -11.04 -31.05 -26.79
C SER A 106 -10.44 -29.78 -26.18
N LYS A 107 -9.19 -29.50 -26.60
CA LYS A 107 -8.58 -28.17 -26.77
C LYS A 107 -8.35 -27.33 -25.50
N GLN A 108 -7.31 -27.68 -24.74
CA GLN A 108 -6.49 -26.64 -24.13
C GLN A 108 -5.68 -25.99 -25.27
N SER A 109 -6.12 -24.82 -25.72
CA SER A 109 -5.37 -23.99 -26.66
C SER A 109 -3.98 -23.67 -26.05
N PRO A 110 -2.87 -23.81 -26.79
CA PRO A 110 -1.52 -23.41 -26.34
C PRO A 110 -1.36 -21.88 -26.22
N GLU A 111 -2.46 -21.13 -26.10
CA GLU A 111 -2.54 -19.68 -26.22
C GLU A 111 -2.39 -18.95 -24.87
N ASP A 112 -2.45 -19.68 -23.75
CA ASP A 112 -2.30 -19.08 -22.41
C ASP A 112 -0.95 -19.37 -21.74
N GLU A 113 -0.02 -20.08 -22.40
CA GLU A 113 1.33 -20.27 -21.89
C GLU A 113 2.14 -18.97 -21.98
N LYS A 114 2.04 -18.16 -20.94
CA LYS A 114 2.78 -16.90 -20.84
C LYS A 114 4.17 -17.17 -20.27
N ILE A 115 5.17 -17.02 -21.13
CA ILE A 115 6.58 -17.04 -20.72
C ILE A 115 6.90 -15.70 -20.07
N PHE A 116 7.42 -15.75 -18.86
CA PHE A 116 7.91 -14.58 -18.14
C PHE A 116 9.42 -14.65 -17.99
N GLU A 117 10.04 -13.49 -18.14
CA GLU A 117 11.45 -13.25 -17.93
C GLU A 117 11.62 -12.25 -16.77
N LEU A 118 12.40 -12.64 -15.77
CA LEU A 118 12.79 -11.78 -14.66
C LEU A 118 14.23 -11.35 -14.87
N HIS A 119 14.42 -10.04 -15.01
CA HIS A 119 15.73 -9.42 -14.93
C HIS A 119 15.96 -8.97 -13.50
N VAL A 120 16.94 -9.59 -12.88
CA VAL A 120 17.37 -9.32 -11.52
C VAL A 120 18.60 -8.42 -11.61
N SER A 121 18.56 -7.25 -10.97
CA SER A 121 19.65 -6.26 -10.98
C SER A 121 19.92 -5.71 -9.58
N THR A 122 21.14 -5.24 -9.36
CA THR A 122 21.50 -4.56 -8.10
C THR A 122 20.62 -3.33 -7.90
N THR A 123 20.32 -3.01 -6.64
CA THR A 123 19.45 -1.85 -6.32
C THR A 123 20.28 -0.65 -5.94
N THR A 124 19.78 0.52 -6.32
CA THR A 124 20.21 1.81 -5.78
C THR A 124 19.28 2.28 -4.65
N PHE A 125 18.47 1.37 -4.08
CA PHE A 125 17.50 1.71 -3.05
C PHE A 125 18.22 2.10 -1.76
N ASP A 126 17.98 3.32 -1.31
CA ASP A 126 18.56 3.85 -0.09
C ASP A 126 17.60 3.59 1.08
N HIS A 127 17.90 2.54 1.85
CA HIS A 127 17.13 2.12 3.01
C HIS A 127 17.09 3.19 4.10
N ASP A 128 18.22 3.86 4.35
CA ASP A 128 18.31 4.92 5.36
C ASP A 128 17.42 6.11 4.95
N LYS A 129 17.49 6.51 3.68
CA LYS A 129 16.62 7.57 3.16
C LYS A 129 15.15 7.17 3.21
N TYR A 130 14.81 5.92 2.93
CA TYR A 130 13.43 5.45 2.99
C TYR A 130 12.87 5.52 4.41
N LEU A 131 13.63 5.04 5.41
CA LEU A 131 13.21 5.02 6.81
C LEU A 131 13.06 6.42 7.39
N ASN A 132 13.99 7.32 7.05
CA ASN A 132 14.04 8.69 7.56
C ASN A 132 13.22 9.70 6.74
N SER A 133 12.58 9.28 5.64
CA SER A 133 11.81 10.20 4.80
C SER A 133 10.32 10.19 5.18
N PRO A 134 9.75 11.33 5.61
CA PRO A 134 8.32 11.43 5.93
C PRO A 134 7.42 11.20 4.71
N ALA A 135 7.92 11.47 3.50
CA ALA A 135 7.15 11.28 2.27
C ALA A 135 7.02 9.80 1.84
N SER A 136 7.89 8.93 2.35
CA SER A 136 8.00 7.55 1.89
C SER A 136 7.66 6.53 2.97
N ASN A 137 7.95 6.85 4.23
CA ASN A 137 7.59 6.05 5.39
C ASN A 137 6.41 6.70 6.15
N PRO A 138 5.21 6.11 6.12
CA PRO A 138 4.04 6.65 6.83
C PRO A 138 4.18 6.57 8.36
N LEU A 139 5.11 5.76 8.86
CA LEU A 139 5.42 5.62 10.28
C LEU A 139 6.57 6.54 10.71
N HIS A 140 7.02 7.43 9.82
CA HIS A 140 8.08 8.37 10.15
C HIS A 140 7.55 9.55 10.96
N GLY A 141 8.21 9.84 12.08
CA GLY A 141 7.90 10.96 12.96
C GLY A 141 7.26 10.50 14.28
N PRO A 142 7.00 11.44 15.20
CA PRO A 142 6.30 11.13 16.44
C PRO A 142 4.91 10.60 16.11
N TYR A 143 4.53 9.50 16.75
CA TYR A 143 3.15 9.03 16.71
C TYR A 143 2.23 10.13 17.25
N GLN A 144 1.25 10.55 16.45
CA GLN A 144 0.23 11.48 16.92
C GLN A 144 -1.09 10.70 16.93
N PRO A 145 -1.73 10.48 18.08
CA PRO A 145 -3.01 9.76 18.12
C PRO A 145 -4.11 10.55 17.40
N VAL A 146 -5.08 9.86 16.82
CA VAL A 146 -6.28 10.50 16.28
C VAL A 146 -7.09 11.10 17.42
N SER A 147 -7.56 12.34 17.24
CA SER A 147 -8.43 12.96 18.24
C SER A 147 -9.82 12.31 18.19
N PRO A 148 -10.47 12.09 19.35
CA PRO A 148 -11.85 11.57 19.39
C PRO A 148 -12.84 12.53 18.73
N ALA A 149 -12.46 13.80 18.52
CA ALA A 149 -13.26 14.79 17.82
C ALA A 149 -13.25 14.64 16.28
N THR A 150 -12.30 13.90 15.71
CA THR A 150 -12.23 13.68 14.26
C THR A 150 -12.66 12.26 13.87
N SER A 151 -12.40 11.28 14.73
CA SER A 151 -12.76 9.88 14.47
C SER A 151 -13.90 9.39 15.35
N TYR A 152 -14.92 8.85 14.68
CA TYR A 152 -16.03 8.18 15.33
C TYR A 152 -15.56 6.95 16.13
N ILE A 153 -14.63 6.15 15.58
CA ILE A 153 -14.10 4.97 16.27
C ILE A 153 -13.35 5.42 17.53
N ALA A 154 -12.48 6.43 17.42
CA ALA A 154 -11.77 6.97 18.56
C ALA A 154 -12.72 7.50 19.65
N SER A 155 -13.78 8.23 19.28
CA SER A 155 -14.81 8.69 20.24
C SER A 155 -15.53 7.54 20.94
N SER A 156 -15.88 6.47 20.21
CA SER A 156 -16.57 5.32 20.81
C SER A 156 -15.67 4.55 21.77
N LEU A 157 -14.39 4.41 21.43
CA LEU A 157 -13.39 3.75 22.27
C LEU A 157 -12.98 4.62 23.46
N ASP A 158 -13.15 5.93 23.36
CA ASP A 158 -12.95 6.85 24.49
C ASP A 158 -13.91 6.55 25.66
N GLU A 159 -15.14 6.14 25.37
CA GLU A 159 -16.15 5.80 26.38
C GLU A 159 -15.87 4.45 27.08
N VAL A 160 -15.19 3.52 26.40
CA VAL A 160 -14.95 2.15 26.90
C VAL A 160 -13.56 1.99 27.52
N ILE A 161 -12.55 2.67 26.98
CA ILE A 161 -11.15 2.47 27.36
C ILE A 161 -10.74 3.48 28.44
N PRO A 162 -10.35 3.02 29.64
CA PRO A 162 -9.93 3.91 30.71
C PRO A 162 -8.68 4.70 30.33
N PRO A 163 -8.51 5.93 30.85
CA PRO A 163 -7.33 6.74 30.58
C PRO A 163 -6.08 6.02 31.12
N SER A 164 -5.15 5.71 30.22
CA SER A 164 -3.88 5.04 30.51
C SER A 164 -2.81 5.49 29.51
N LEU A 165 -1.54 5.16 29.77
CA LEU A 165 -0.43 5.48 28.85
C LEU A 165 -0.60 4.85 27.46
N TRP A 166 -1.35 3.76 27.34
CA TRP A 166 -1.64 3.08 26.07
C TRP A 166 -2.98 3.49 25.45
N ALA A 167 -3.83 4.21 26.19
CA ALA A 167 -5.16 4.59 25.71
C ALA A 167 -5.15 5.33 24.36
N PRO A 168 -4.22 6.26 24.06
CA PRO A 168 -4.17 6.92 22.77
C PRO A 168 -3.79 5.98 21.61
N GLY A 169 -3.03 4.92 21.87
CA GLY A 169 -2.71 3.88 20.89
C GLY A 169 -3.90 2.96 20.64
N LEU A 170 -4.56 2.53 21.72
CA LEU A 170 -5.72 1.65 21.65
C LEU A 170 -6.97 2.30 21.03
N LYS A 171 -7.07 3.63 21.06
CA LYS A 171 -8.18 4.40 20.45
C LYS A 171 -7.95 4.68 18.96
N ASP A 172 -6.72 4.56 18.47
CA ASP A 172 -6.36 4.90 17.10
C ASP A 172 -6.34 3.66 16.20
N TRP A 173 -7.51 3.37 15.64
CA TRP A 173 -7.70 2.27 14.69
C TRP A 173 -7.73 2.75 13.23
N GLU A 174 -7.65 4.06 13.00
CA GLU A 174 -7.82 4.66 11.68
C GLU A 174 -6.49 5.17 11.08
N THR A 175 -5.48 5.45 11.92
CA THR A 175 -4.17 5.96 11.45
C THR A 175 -3.27 4.90 10.83
N ASP A 176 -3.57 3.61 10.95
CA ASP A 176 -2.69 2.48 10.55
C ASP A 176 -2.45 2.34 9.03
N GLY A 177 -2.64 3.42 8.25
CA GLY A 177 -2.21 3.49 6.85
C GLY A 177 -2.43 4.82 6.12
N PHE A 178 -2.79 5.92 6.80
CA PHE A 178 -3.40 7.07 6.11
C PHE A 178 -2.61 8.39 6.07
N ARG A 179 -1.46 8.51 6.76
CA ARG A 179 -0.78 9.83 6.89
C ARG A 179 0.20 10.17 5.77
N VAL A 180 -0.08 9.80 4.53
CA VAL A 180 0.77 10.18 3.40
C VAL A 180 0.38 11.52 2.77
N THR A 181 -0.80 12.10 3.05
CA THR A 181 -1.22 13.33 2.33
C THR A 181 -1.77 14.49 3.15
N ASP A 182 -2.35 14.30 4.34
CA ASP A 182 -3.03 15.40 5.06
C ASP A 182 -2.14 16.10 6.10
N ARG A 183 -0.91 16.47 5.70
CA ARG A 183 -0.10 17.41 6.48
C ARG A 183 0.06 18.71 5.71
N GLU A 184 -1.07 19.36 5.44
CA GLU A 184 -1.08 20.82 5.41
C GLU A 184 -0.66 21.28 6.81
N THR A 185 0.60 21.69 6.93
CA THR A 185 1.07 22.36 8.14
C THR A 185 0.32 23.68 8.28
N PRO A 186 -0.40 23.92 9.39
CA PRO A 186 -1.11 25.18 9.62
C PRO A 186 -0.15 26.38 9.81
N ASP A 187 1.16 26.17 9.80
CA ASP A 187 2.17 27.22 9.99
C ASP A 187 2.71 27.81 8.68
N SER A 188 2.11 27.50 7.52
CA SER A 188 2.58 28.02 6.22
C SER A 188 1.88 29.30 5.73
N GLU A 189 0.89 29.82 6.46
CA GLU A 189 0.18 31.06 6.09
C GLU A 189 0.79 32.34 6.72
N ALA A 190 1.83 32.25 7.54
CA ALA A 190 2.36 33.40 8.28
C ALA A 190 3.46 34.21 7.56
N LEU A 191 3.86 33.87 6.33
CA LEU A 191 4.92 34.59 5.59
C LEU A 191 4.63 34.71 4.08
N SER A 192 3.50 35.31 3.73
CA SER A 192 3.28 35.84 2.37
C SER A 192 2.40 37.08 2.38
N GLN A 193 2.83 38.11 3.11
CA GLN A 193 2.38 39.48 2.91
C GLN A 193 3.58 40.42 3.00
N GLN A 194 4.24 40.65 1.87
CA GLN A 194 4.83 41.94 1.47
C GLN A 194 5.57 41.75 0.14
N GLY A 195 5.10 42.44 -0.91
CA GLY A 195 5.76 42.47 -2.22
C GLY A 195 4.78 42.65 -3.37
N ASP A 196 3.99 43.72 -3.35
CA ASP A 196 3.37 44.28 -4.56
C ASP A 196 4.47 45.03 -5.35
N LEU A 197 4.68 44.65 -6.61
CA LEU A 197 4.77 45.57 -7.77
C LEU A 197 5.40 44.87 -9.01
N SER A 198 4.66 44.96 -10.12
CA SER A 198 5.07 44.94 -11.55
C SER A 198 5.25 43.61 -12.33
N LEU A 199 4.32 43.47 -13.29
CA LEU A 199 4.52 43.27 -14.74
C LEU A 199 4.74 41.85 -15.32
N GLU A 200 3.82 41.54 -16.25
CA GLU A 200 3.94 40.68 -17.45
C GLU A 200 3.97 39.15 -17.34
N GLY A 201 2.86 38.55 -17.80
CA GLY A 201 2.88 37.53 -18.86
C GLY A 201 3.52 36.18 -18.56
N THR A 202 2.69 35.17 -18.28
CA THR A 202 2.67 33.86 -18.98
C THR A 202 1.73 32.90 -18.26
N GLY A 203 0.82 32.29 -19.03
CA GLY A 203 -0.11 31.29 -18.52
C GLY A 203 0.62 30.11 -17.88
N LYS A 204 0.29 29.81 -16.64
CA LYS A 204 0.67 28.55 -15.98
C LYS A 204 -0.59 27.80 -15.62
N ALA A 205 -0.87 26.78 -16.42
CA ALA A 205 -1.79 25.72 -16.09
C ALA A 205 -1.48 25.20 -14.69
N SER A 206 -2.43 25.37 -13.77
CA SER A 206 -2.43 24.74 -12.46
C SER A 206 -2.31 23.23 -12.68
N SER A 207 -1.12 22.69 -12.46
CA SER A 207 -0.86 21.25 -12.52
C SER A 207 -1.46 20.62 -11.27
N ASN A 208 -2.78 20.51 -11.27
CA ASN A 208 -3.55 19.75 -10.30
C ASN A 208 -3.30 18.25 -10.59
N ARG A 209 -2.07 17.79 -10.32
CA ARG A 209 -1.74 16.36 -10.35
C ARG A 209 -2.31 15.73 -9.09
N ARG A 210 -3.64 15.58 -9.07
CA ARG A 210 -4.32 14.64 -8.17
C ARG A 210 -3.60 13.31 -8.30
N THR A 211 -2.89 12.92 -7.26
CA THR A 211 -2.18 11.64 -7.28
C THR A 211 -3.23 10.53 -7.42
N SER A 212 -2.89 9.42 -8.10
CA SER A 212 -3.81 8.27 -8.24
C SER A 212 -4.27 7.73 -6.87
N ILE A 213 -3.56 8.08 -5.80
CA ILE A 213 -3.82 7.71 -4.41
C ILE A 213 -4.95 8.58 -3.83
N GLU A 214 -4.91 9.90 -3.95
CA GLU A 214 -6.02 10.80 -3.53
C GLU A 214 -7.33 10.43 -4.21
N TRP A 215 -7.29 10.17 -5.53
CA TRP A 215 -8.47 9.67 -6.26
C TRP A 215 -9.00 8.38 -5.63
N LYS A 216 -8.13 7.42 -5.29
CA LYS A 216 -8.54 6.13 -4.74
C LYS A 216 -9.00 6.22 -3.29
N VAL A 217 -8.41 7.11 -2.51
CA VAL A 217 -8.82 7.44 -1.15
C VAL A 217 -10.20 8.08 -1.18
N SER A 218 -10.38 9.13 -2.00
CA SER A 218 -11.67 9.77 -2.21
C SER A 218 -12.73 8.81 -2.76
N GLN A 219 -12.35 7.89 -3.66
CA GLN A 219 -13.26 6.83 -4.13
C GLN A 219 -13.59 5.82 -3.03
N ARG A 220 -12.65 5.44 -2.16
CA ARG A 220 -12.91 4.56 -1.01
C ARG A 220 -13.79 5.26 0.03
N GLU A 221 -13.57 6.53 0.30
CA GLU A 221 -14.41 7.35 1.16
C GLU A 221 -15.80 7.50 0.59
N ARG A 222 -15.94 7.83 -0.71
CA ARG A 222 -17.24 7.83 -1.39
C ARG A 222 -17.91 6.47 -1.32
N LYS A 223 -17.16 5.38 -1.52
CA LYS A 223 -17.70 4.02 -1.41
C LYS A 223 -18.07 3.67 0.04
N ARG A 224 -17.37 4.19 1.06
CA ARG A 224 -17.68 4.02 2.50
C ARG A 224 -18.88 4.87 2.92
N LEU A 225 -19.04 6.07 2.37
CA LEU A 225 -20.22 6.91 2.56
C LEU A 225 -21.45 6.30 1.87
N GLN A 226 -21.25 5.60 0.74
CA GLN A 226 -22.30 4.92 -0.01
C GLN A 226 -22.62 3.51 0.53
N MET A 227 -21.64 2.80 1.08
CA MET A 227 -21.88 1.49 1.68
C MET A 227 -22.47 1.67 3.07
N ALA A 228 -23.68 1.13 3.26
CA ALA A 228 -24.25 0.94 4.58
C ALA A 228 -23.24 0.22 5.49
N ILE A 229 -23.19 0.64 6.77
CA ILE A 229 -22.31 0.07 7.79
C ILE A 229 -22.31 -1.46 7.67
N PRO A 230 -21.14 -2.10 7.48
CA PRO A 230 -21.01 -3.54 7.31
C PRO A 230 -21.79 -4.29 8.39
N GLU A 231 -22.31 -5.47 8.07
CA GLU A 231 -23.21 -6.21 8.95
C GLU A 231 -22.66 -6.44 10.36
N ILE A 232 -21.35 -6.68 10.45
CA ILE A 232 -20.58 -6.91 11.67
C ILE A 232 -20.54 -5.65 12.56
N MET A 233 -20.71 -4.46 11.99
CA MET A 233 -20.70 -3.17 12.70
C MET A 233 -22.10 -2.55 12.87
N LYS A 234 -23.19 -3.27 12.54
CA LYS A 234 -24.57 -2.78 12.74
C LYS A 234 -24.85 -2.34 14.18
N GLY A 235 -24.22 -2.97 15.17
CA GLY A 235 -24.34 -2.60 16.58
C GLY A 235 -23.79 -1.21 16.94
N LEU A 236 -22.93 -0.64 16.08
CA LEU A 236 -22.35 0.70 16.26
C LEU A 236 -23.21 1.84 15.69
N ARG A 237 -24.29 1.52 14.95
CA ARG A 237 -25.23 2.52 14.41
C ARG A 237 -25.72 3.56 15.43
N PRO A 238 -26.26 3.17 16.60
CA PRO A 238 -26.79 4.14 17.56
C PRO A 238 -25.70 5.08 18.09
N MET A 239 -24.48 4.59 18.27
CA MET A 239 -23.35 5.40 18.71
C MET A 239 -22.93 6.41 17.63
N LYS A 240 -22.97 6.03 16.34
CA LYS A 240 -22.64 6.93 15.23
C LYS A 240 -23.62 8.09 15.14
N GLU A 241 -24.91 7.82 15.23
CA GLU A 241 -25.95 8.84 15.21
C GLU A 241 -25.84 9.80 16.40
N ALA A 242 -25.48 9.28 17.59
CA ALA A 242 -25.24 10.10 18.77
C ALA A 242 -24.04 11.04 18.59
N TYR A 243 -22.96 10.55 17.99
CA TYR A 243 -21.78 11.34 17.67
C TYR A 243 -22.09 12.45 16.65
N GLU A 244 -22.79 12.13 15.56
CA GLU A 244 -23.18 13.12 14.54
C GLU A 244 -24.08 14.22 15.13
N LYS A 245 -25.02 13.87 16.01
CA LYS A 245 -25.84 14.84 16.76
C LYS A 245 -25.00 15.77 17.64
N ARG A 246 -24.00 15.23 18.36
CA ARG A 246 -23.08 16.04 19.17
C ARG A 246 -22.28 17.00 18.29
N GLN A 247 -21.75 16.54 17.16
CA GLN A 247 -21.03 17.39 16.22
C GLN A 247 -21.91 18.52 15.66
N GLN A 248 -23.13 18.20 15.21
CA GLN A 248 -24.08 19.22 14.73
C GLN A 248 -24.41 20.27 15.80
N SER A 249 -24.61 19.85 17.06
CA SER A 249 -24.85 20.78 18.16
C SER A 249 -23.65 21.70 18.43
N ASN A 250 -22.43 21.17 18.32
CA ASN A 250 -21.20 21.94 18.55
C ASN A 250 -20.94 22.95 17.42
N THR A 251 -21.23 22.58 16.16
CA THR A 251 -21.14 23.51 15.02
C THR A 251 -22.18 24.62 15.11
N GLN A 252 -23.42 24.32 15.52
CA GLN A 252 -24.46 25.34 15.70
C GLN A 252 -24.15 26.30 16.86
N ALA A 253 -23.56 25.82 17.94
CA ALA A 253 -23.12 26.66 19.05
C ALA A 253 -22.01 27.64 18.64
N SER A 254 -21.10 27.22 17.75
CA SER A 254 -20.01 28.08 17.26
C SER A 254 -20.43 29.12 16.21
N GLN A 255 -21.62 29.01 15.61
CA GLN A 255 -22.13 29.99 14.63
C GLN A 255 -22.98 31.10 15.26
N ASN A 256 -23.43 30.91 16.50
CA ASN A 256 -24.32 31.83 17.21
C ASN A 256 -23.62 32.64 18.32
N GLY A 257 -22.29 32.53 18.44
CA GLY A 257 -21.45 33.31 19.36
C GLY A 257 -20.41 34.10 18.59
#